data_AF-A0A919FND3-F1
#
_entry.id   AF-A0A919FND3-F1
#
_cell.length_a   1.000
_cell.length_b   1.000
_cell.length_c   1.000
_cell.angle_alpha   90.00
_cell.angle_beta   90.00
_cell.angle_gamma   90.00
#
_symmetry.space_group_name_H-M   'P 1'
#
loop_
_entity.id
_entity.type
_entity.pdbx_description
1 polymer ?
#
loop_
_entity_poly.entity_id
_entity_poly.type
_entity_poly.pdbx_seq_one_letter_code
_entity_poly.pdbx_strand_id
1 'polypeptide(L)'
;MVWESRLARRRGTLSVRAARGAAGRPVTADAVALARLRRLNNVASGAFVIGGALFALGAAVAQFGSGDPTVSASVYFAGGLFFNTGGYVSLLQVLNAPRHTGAGGTLATSDWRWWGYEPMRVDWLSTVALFAGTLVFAVNLLDSFHQGLTAQQANRLIWAPDVIGCVLFLVSGHLGFVEICHRSWPCWRSRSLGWWVVAVNQFGSVLFMVSAVAAFTRPATGSLVGPGIANWATLAGALCFSAGGVLQAFERP
;
A
#
# COMPACT_ATOMS: atom_id res chain seq x y z
N MET A 1 -8.70 25.92 -8.99
CA MET A 1 -8.30 24.92 -10.01
C MET A 1 -8.10 23.61 -9.28
N VAL A 2 -8.90 22.57 -9.52
CA VAL A 2 -8.72 21.27 -8.84
C VAL A 2 -7.79 20.44 -9.71
N TRP A 3 -6.56 20.24 -9.24
CA TRP A 3 -5.57 19.39 -9.90
C TRP A 3 -5.81 17.93 -9.49
N GLU A 4 -6.26 17.09 -10.42
CA GLU A 4 -6.46 15.65 -10.17
C GLU A 4 -5.15 14.88 -10.41
N SER A 5 -4.19 15.01 -9.47
CA SER A 5 -2.87 14.36 -9.49
C SER A 5 -2.94 12.86 -9.79
N ARG A 6 -3.98 12.20 -9.26
CA ARG A 6 -4.20 10.77 -9.41
C ARG A 6 -4.49 10.36 -10.85
N LEU A 7 -5.27 11.14 -11.61
CA LEU A 7 -5.54 10.83 -13.02
C LEU A 7 -4.30 10.98 -13.89
N ALA A 8 -3.48 12.01 -13.64
CA ALA A 8 -2.18 12.17 -14.30
C ALA A 8 -1.28 10.96 -14.02
N ARG A 9 -1.18 10.55 -12.75
CA ARG A 9 -0.33 9.44 -12.31
C ARG A 9 -0.81 8.06 -12.80
N ARG A 10 -2.13 7.82 -12.81
CA ARG A 10 -2.69 6.50 -13.11
C ARG A 10 -3.08 6.31 -14.57
N ARG A 11 -3.52 7.38 -15.23
CA ARG A 11 -4.07 7.34 -16.59
C ARG A 11 -3.34 8.24 -17.57
N GLY A 12 -2.33 9.00 -17.13
CA GLY A 12 -1.62 9.93 -18.00
C GLY A 12 -2.54 11.02 -18.58
N THR A 13 -3.62 11.38 -17.88
CA THR A 13 -4.59 12.38 -18.35
C THR A 13 -4.77 13.48 -17.30
N LEU A 14 -4.89 14.72 -17.75
CA LEU A 14 -5.32 15.84 -16.90
C LEU A 14 -6.53 16.54 -17.51
N SER A 15 -7.51 16.80 -16.66
CA SER A 15 -8.64 17.67 -16.96
C SER A 15 -8.37 19.05 -16.34
N VAL A 16 -7.94 20.02 -17.15
CA VAL A 16 -7.82 21.41 -16.69
C VAL A 16 -9.18 22.08 -16.80
N ARG A 17 -9.90 22.26 -15.69
CA ARG A 17 -11.08 23.14 -15.69
C ARG A 17 -10.62 24.61 -15.73
N ALA A 18 -10.91 25.30 -16.82
CA ALA A 18 -10.69 26.74 -16.92
C ALA A 18 -11.58 27.50 -15.92
N ALA A 19 -11.09 28.61 -15.37
CA ALA A 19 -11.76 29.40 -14.34
C ALA A 19 -13.11 30.03 -14.75
N ARG A 20 -13.59 29.83 -15.99
CA ARG A 20 -14.81 30.42 -16.56
C ARG A 20 -15.83 29.42 -17.11
N GLY A 21 -15.85 28.17 -16.65
CA GLY A 21 -16.94 27.23 -16.96
C GLY A 21 -16.87 26.55 -18.35
N ALA A 22 -15.89 26.88 -19.19
CA ALA A 22 -15.57 26.07 -20.36
C ALA A 22 -14.79 24.81 -19.93
N ALA A 23 -15.27 23.63 -20.34
CA ALA A 23 -14.55 22.37 -20.16
C ALA A 23 -13.23 22.45 -20.95
N GLY A 24 -12.09 22.50 -20.26
CA GLY A 24 -10.78 22.46 -20.93
C GLY A 24 -10.57 21.11 -21.60
N ARG A 25 -9.88 21.11 -22.75
CA ARG A 25 -9.52 19.87 -23.45
C ARG A 25 -8.68 18.98 -22.53
N PRO A 26 -8.99 17.68 -22.42
CA PRO A 26 -8.13 16.76 -21.69
C PRO A 26 -6.76 16.71 -22.35
N VAL A 27 -5.72 16.95 -21.55
CA VAL A 27 -4.33 16.82 -22.02
C VAL A 27 -3.87 15.41 -21.69
N THR A 28 -3.34 14.70 -22.68
CA THR A 28 -2.82 13.34 -22.55
C THR A 28 -1.29 13.36 -22.52
N ALA A 29 -0.72 12.41 -21.79
CA ALA A 29 0.72 12.20 -21.76
C ALA A 29 1.22 11.59 -23.08
N ASP A 30 2.51 11.80 -23.38
CA ASP A 30 3.14 11.17 -24.54
C ASP A 30 3.26 9.63 -24.40
N ALA A 31 3.56 8.94 -25.51
CA ALA A 31 3.63 7.48 -25.52
C ALA A 31 4.69 6.90 -24.56
N VAL A 32 5.80 7.61 -24.35
CA VAL A 32 6.90 7.19 -23.46
C VAL A 32 6.44 7.25 -22.01
N ALA A 33 5.78 8.34 -21.63
CA ALA A 33 5.16 8.54 -20.32
C ALA A 33 4.10 7.47 -20.03
N LEU A 34 3.19 7.22 -20.97
CA LEU A 34 2.16 6.17 -20.81
C LEU A 34 2.78 4.78 -20.64
N ALA A 35 3.82 4.45 -21.41
CA ALA A 35 4.53 3.17 -21.27
C ALA A 35 5.21 3.03 -19.90
N ARG A 36 5.85 4.10 -19.40
CA ARG A 36 6.46 4.14 -18.05
C ARG A 36 5.41 3.94 -16.96
N LEU A 37 4.29 4.66 -17.03
CA LEU A 37 3.19 4.54 -16.07
C LEU A 37 2.61 3.12 -16.05
N ARG A 38 2.40 2.50 -17.21
CA ARG A 38 1.95 1.09 -17.30
C ARG A 38 2.93 0.13 -16.66
N ARG A 39 4.24 0.26 -16.94
CA ARG A 39 5.28 -0.62 -16.36
C ARG A 39 5.30 -0.50 -14.84
N LEU A 40 5.35 0.72 -14.32
CA LEU A 40 5.32 0.95 -12.88
C LEU A 40 4.03 0.40 -12.24
N ASN A 41 2.88 0.57 -12.91
CA ASN A 41 1.62 0.05 -12.40
C ASN A 41 1.62 -1.47 -12.34
N ASN A 42 2.09 -2.14 -13.40
CA ASN A 42 2.16 -3.60 -13.46
C ASN A 42 3.08 -4.16 -12.37
N VAL A 43 4.24 -3.52 -12.14
CA VAL A 43 5.18 -3.95 -11.09
C VAL A 43 4.55 -3.75 -9.71
N ALA A 44 4.00 -2.57 -9.41
CA ALA A 44 3.37 -2.29 -8.12
C ALA A 44 2.17 -3.21 -7.86
N SER A 45 1.25 -3.34 -8.82
CA SER A 45 0.06 -4.17 -8.69
C SER A 45 0.43 -5.65 -8.54
N GLY A 46 1.36 -6.14 -9.37
CA GLY A 46 1.83 -7.53 -9.30
C GLY A 46 2.48 -7.85 -7.95
N ALA A 47 3.28 -6.92 -7.43
CA ALA A 47 3.90 -7.06 -6.12
C ALA A 47 2.86 -7.13 -4.99
N PHE A 48 1.82 -6.28 -5.00
CA PHE A 48 0.75 -6.37 -4.00
C PHE A 48 -0.08 -7.66 -4.12
N VAL A 49 -0.36 -8.13 -5.35
CA VAL A 49 -1.07 -9.40 -5.57
C VAL A 49 -0.29 -10.57 -4.99
N ILE A 50 0.99 -10.70 -5.37
CA ILE A 50 1.85 -11.81 -4.94
C ILE A 50 2.14 -11.71 -3.44
N GLY A 51 2.47 -10.52 -2.95
CA GLY A 51 2.72 -10.28 -1.53
C GLY A 51 1.51 -10.62 -0.65
N GLY A 52 0.32 -10.16 -1.04
CA GLY A 52 -0.93 -10.50 -0.34
C GLY A 52 -1.27 -11.99 -0.40
N ALA A 53 -1.06 -12.65 -1.53
CA ALA A 53 -1.28 -14.09 -1.66
C ALA A 53 -0.33 -14.91 -0.77
N LEU A 54 0.95 -14.54 -0.72
CA LEU A 54 1.93 -15.17 0.17
C LEU A 54 1.57 -14.94 1.64
N PHE A 55 1.16 -13.73 2.03
CA PHE A 55 0.68 -13.49 3.40
C PHE A 55 -0.55 -14.32 3.75
N ALA A 56 -1.53 -14.43 2.85
CA ALA A 56 -2.69 -15.27 3.08
C ALA A 56 -2.29 -16.75 3.24
N LEU A 57 -1.33 -17.23 2.44
CA LEU A 57 -0.75 -18.55 2.57
C LEU A 57 -0.03 -18.74 3.91
N GLY A 58 0.79 -17.77 4.33
CA GLY A 58 1.49 -17.79 5.62
C GLY A 58 0.50 -17.89 6.79
N ALA A 59 -0.61 -17.15 6.72
CA ALA A 59 -1.68 -17.20 7.72
C ALA A 59 -2.42 -18.53 7.73
N ALA A 60 -2.70 -19.10 6.55
CA ALA A 60 -3.30 -20.42 6.45
C ALA A 60 -2.37 -21.51 7.02
N VAL A 61 -1.07 -21.45 6.73
CA VAL A 61 -0.07 -22.37 7.28
C VAL A 61 0.01 -22.21 8.81
N ALA A 62 0.01 -20.99 9.34
CA ALA A 62 0.01 -20.75 10.79
C ALA A 62 -1.29 -21.24 11.48
N GLN A 63 -2.43 -21.21 10.78
CA GLN A 63 -3.73 -21.59 11.33
C GLN A 63 -4.01 -23.10 11.27
N PHE A 64 -3.56 -23.77 10.20
CA PHE A 64 -3.92 -25.16 9.91
C PHE A 64 -2.72 -26.11 9.84
N GLY A 65 -1.49 -25.58 9.77
CA GLY A 65 -0.26 -26.37 9.63
C GLY A 65 0.17 -27.03 10.94
N SER A 66 0.89 -28.16 10.81
CA SER A 66 1.22 -29.05 11.91
C SER A 66 2.57 -28.80 12.60
N GLY A 67 3.03 -27.54 12.70
CA GLY A 67 3.91 -27.17 13.82
C GLY A 67 5.34 -26.67 13.56
N ASP A 68 5.68 -26.14 12.37
CA ASP A 68 6.90 -25.33 12.22
C ASP A 68 6.57 -23.83 11.97
N PRO A 69 6.67 -22.97 13.01
CA PRO A 69 6.50 -21.53 12.88
C PRO A 69 7.42 -20.90 11.83
N THR A 70 8.60 -21.48 11.61
CA THR A 70 9.62 -21.00 10.67
C THR A 70 9.12 -21.04 9.23
N VAL A 71 8.30 -22.04 8.87
CA VAL A 71 7.71 -22.13 7.53
C VAL A 71 6.76 -20.95 7.30
N SER A 72 5.86 -20.68 8.25
CA SER A 72 4.94 -19.54 8.14
C SER A 72 5.68 -18.21 8.11
N ALA A 73 6.70 -18.04 8.96
CA ALA A 73 7.56 -16.85 8.99
C ALA A 73 8.30 -16.64 7.65
N SER A 74 8.80 -17.72 7.04
CA SER A 74 9.47 -17.66 5.73
C SER A 74 8.53 -17.22 4.61
N VAL A 75 7.30 -17.75 4.60
CA VAL A 75 6.28 -17.37 3.62
C VAL A 75 5.88 -15.91 3.81
N TYR A 76 5.69 -15.45 5.06
CA TYR A 76 5.43 -14.05 5.34
C TYR A 76 6.58 -13.14 4.93
N PHE A 77 7.82 -13.51 5.24
CA PHE A 77 9.03 -12.77 4.86
C PHE A 77 9.11 -12.58 3.35
N ALA A 78 8.91 -13.65 2.57
CA ALA A 78 8.87 -13.57 1.12
C ALA A 78 7.76 -12.61 0.64
N GLY A 79 6.56 -12.70 1.21
CA GLY A 79 5.47 -11.76 0.93
C GLY A 79 5.82 -10.30 1.27
N GLY A 80 6.57 -10.09 2.35
CA GLY A 80 7.01 -8.78 2.83
C GLY A 80 7.95 -8.08 1.85
N LEU A 81 8.84 -8.84 1.19
CA LEU A 81 9.72 -8.33 0.14
C LEU A 81 8.93 -7.81 -1.07
N PHE A 82 7.85 -8.49 -1.44
CA PHE A 82 6.94 -8.00 -2.48
C PHE A 82 6.20 -6.74 -2.03
N PHE A 83 5.68 -6.67 -0.79
CA PHE A 83 5.07 -5.44 -0.28
C PHE A 83 6.04 -4.26 -0.29
N ASN A 84 7.30 -4.47 0.12
CA ASN A 84 8.36 -3.47 0.08
C ASN A 84 8.59 -2.95 -1.35
N THR A 85 8.69 -3.87 -2.31
CA THR A 85 8.78 -3.54 -3.74
C THR A 85 7.57 -2.73 -4.21
N GLY A 86 6.35 -3.17 -3.88
CA GLY A 86 5.10 -2.48 -4.23
C GLY A 86 5.01 -1.07 -3.65
N GLY A 87 5.42 -0.90 -2.39
CA GLY A 87 5.48 0.38 -1.68
C GLY A 87 6.45 1.34 -2.36
N TYR A 88 7.69 0.90 -2.64
CA TYR A 88 8.69 1.73 -3.29
C TYR A 88 8.29 2.12 -4.72
N VAL A 89 7.79 1.16 -5.50
CA VAL A 89 7.35 1.42 -6.87
C VAL A 89 6.14 2.36 -6.90
N SER A 90 5.26 2.30 -5.90
CA SER A 90 4.17 3.27 -5.74
C SER A 90 4.68 4.69 -5.45
N LEU A 91 5.75 4.83 -4.67
CA LEU A 91 6.44 6.13 -4.50
C LEU A 91 7.07 6.61 -5.81
N LEU A 92 7.73 5.72 -6.57
CA LEU A 92 8.28 6.06 -7.90
C LEU A 92 7.18 6.52 -8.87
N GLN A 93 5.97 5.95 -8.81
CA GLN A 93 4.84 6.43 -9.59
C GLN A 93 4.48 7.88 -9.25
N VAL A 94 4.50 8.25 -7.96
CA VAL A 94 4.23 9.62 -7.54
C VAL A 94 5.35 10.56 -7.98
N LEU A 95 6.61 10.17 -7.81
CA LEU A 95 7.78 10.98 -8.16
C LEU A 95 7.90 11.23 -9.67
N ASN A 96 7.56 10.24 -10.49
CA ASN A 96 7.70 10.27 -11.95
C ASN A 96 6.36 10.50 -12.70
N ALA A 97 5.30 10.91 -11.99
CA ALA A 97 4.04 11.28 -12.63
C ALA A 97 4.25 12.45 -13.62
N PRO A 98 3.56 12.47 -14.77
CA PRO A 98 3.60 13.62 -15.69
C PRO A 98 3.03 14.87 -15.01
N ARG A 99 3.80 15.95 -14.97
CA ARG A 99 3.43 17.21 -14.28
C ARG A 99 3.64 18.46 -15.12
N HIS A 100 4.45 18.37 -16.16
CA HIS A 100 4.81 19.51 -16.99
C HIS A 100 4.15 19.36 -18.36
N THR A 101 3.63 20.46 -18.90
CA THR A 101 3.22 20.52 -20.30
C THR A 101 4.48 20.69 -21.15
N GLY A 102 4.80 19.69 -21.98
CA GLY A 102 5.93 19.73 -22.90
C GLY A 102 5.68 20.69 -24.08
N ALA A 103 6.72 20.94 -24.87
CA ALA A 103 6.61 21.66 -26.13
C ALA A 103 5.67 20.87 -27.06
N GLY A 104 4.49 21.42 -27.36
CA GLY A 104 3.42 20.73 -28.09
C GLY A 104 2.14 20.50 -27.28
N GLY A 105 2.09 20.90 -26.01
CA GLY A 105 0.87 20.89 -25.21
C GLY A 105 0.47 19.52 -24.67
N THR A 106 1.33 18.50 -24.75
CA THR A 106 1.17 17.18 -24.11
C THR A 106 1.76 17.16 -22.71
N LEU A 107 1.36 16.21 -21.86
CA LEU A 107 2.03 16.03 -20.56
C LEU A 107 3.31 15.22 -20.73
N ALA A 108 4.43 15.85 -20.43
CA ALA A 108 5.74 15.22 -20.45
C ALA A 108 6.13 14.75 -19.03
N THR A 109 6.80 13.61 -18.97
CA THR A 109 7.54 13.22 -17.76
C THR A 109 8.86 13.97 -17.71
N SER A 110 9.23 14.46 -16.53
CA SER A 110 10.59 14.97 -16.29
C SER A 110 11.62 13.83 -16.34
N ASP A 111 12.90 14.16 -16.14
CA ASP A 111 13.96 13.18 -15.97
C ASP A 111 13.63 12.20 -14.85
N TRP A 112 14.14 10.97 -14.97
CA TRP A 112 13.83 9.90 -14.05
C TRP A 112 14.35 10.19 -12.64
N ARG A 113 13.47 10.07 -11.64
CA ARG A 113 13.78 10.32 -10.23
C ARG A 113 13.58 9.04 -9.42
N TRP A 114 14.68 8.56 -8.84
CA TRP A 114 14.67 7.45 -7.88
C TRP A 114 14.28 7.89 -6.46
N TRP A 115 14.39 9.19 -6.18
CA TRP A 115 14.04 9.78 -4.89
C TRP A 115 13.61 11.25 -5.05
N GLY A 116 12.86 11.73 -4.08
CA GLY A 116 12.45 13.13 -3.98
C GLY A 116 11.73 13.39 -2.66
N TYR A 117 11.84 14.61 -2.16
CA TYR A 117 11.20 15.05 -0.93
C TYR A 117 10.14 16.10 -1.26
N GLU A 118 8.87 15.72 -1.16
CA GLU A 118 7.74 16.58 -1.51
C GLU A 118 6.62 16.53 -0.44
N PRO A 119 6.93 16.89 0.82
CA PRO A 119 6.06 16.64 1.98
C PRO A 119 4.73 17.42 1.95
N MET A 120 4.64 18.47 1.14
CA MET A 120 3.40 19.25 0.99
C MET A 120 2.36 18.55 0.12
N ARG A 121 2.71 17.40 -0.49
CA ARG A 121 1.82 16.65 -1.36
C ARG A 121 1.26 15.43 -0.66
N VAL A 122 -0.07 15.35 -0.63
CA VAL A 122 -0.81 14.24 -0.01
C VAL A 122 -0.48 12.89 -0.63
N ASP A 123 -0.28 12.83 -1.96
CA ASP A 123 0.06 11.59 -2.65
C ASP A 123 1.49 11.11 -2.33
N TRP A 124 2.44 12.04 -2.14
CA TRP A 124 3.77 11.73 -1.64
C TRP A 124 3.73 11.25 -0.20
N LEU A 125 3.02 11.97 0.70
CA LEU A 125 2.87 11.57 2.10
C LEU A 125 2.22 10.18 2.23
N SER A 126 1.17 9.90 1.47
CA SER A 126 0.49 8.60 1.43
C SER A 126 1.46 7.49 1.02
N THR A 127 2.20 7.67 -0.08
CA THR A 127 3.11 6.64 -0.60
C THR A 127 4.38 6.47 0.23
N VAL A 128 4.88 7.52 0.87
CA VAL A 128 5.98 7.42 1.84
C VAL A 128 5.53 6.72 3.11
N ALA A 129 4.36 7.03 3.65
CA ALA A 129 3.80 6.31 4.80
C ALA A 129 3.61 4.82 4.48
N LEU A 130 3.08 4.51 3.29
CA LEU A 130 2.98 3.13 2.79
C LEU A 130 4.34 2.44 2.79
N PHE A 131 5.33 3.04 2.12
CA PHE A 131 6.66 2.45 1.98
C PHE A 131 7.37 2.28 3.34
N ALA A 132 7.32 3.31 4.20
CA ALA A 132 7.84 3.23 5.56
C ALA A 132 7.17 2.10 6.36
N GLY A 133 5.85 1.96 6.25
CA GLY A 133 5.11 0.86 6.86
C GLY A 133 5.63 -0.51 6.40
N THR A 134 5.88 -0.69 5.10
CA THR A 134 6.43 -1.96 4.57
C THR A 134 7.85 -2.25 5.05
N LEU A 135 8.67 -1.22 5.27
CA LEU A 135 10.03 -1.37 5.80
C LEU A 135 10.01 -1.79 7.27
N VAL A 136 9.20 -1.14 8.10
CA VAL A 136 9.05 -1.49 9.52
C VAL A 136 8.49 -2.91 9.65
N PHE A 137 7.52 -3.27 8.80
CA PHE A 137 6.98 -4.62 8.75
C PHE A 137 8.04 -5.66 8.32
N ALA A 138 8.96 -5.30 7.41
CA ALA A 138 10.06 -6.20 7.04
C ALA A 138 11.04 -6.45 8.20
N VAL A 139 11.29 -5.44 9.05
CA VAL A 139 12.09 -5.61 10.28
C VAL A 139 11.40 -6.58 11.24
N ASN A 140 10.10 -6.40 11.47
CA ASN A 140 9.27 -7.33 12.25
C ASN A 140 9.44 -8.78 11.74
N LEU A 141 9.27 -8.99 10.44
CA LEU A 141 9.37 -10.33 9.85
C LEU A 141 10.76 -10.94 9.99
N LEU A 142 11.81 -10.13 9.93
CA LEU A 142 13.17 -10.62 10.18
C LEU A 142 13.35 -11.03 11.65
N ASP A 143 12.85 -10.21 12.58
CA ASP A 143 12.91 -10.49 14.02
C ASP A 143 12.05 -11.72 14.40
N SER A 144 11.04 -12.06 13.60
CA SER A 144 10.18 -13.25 13.83
C SER A 144 10.92 -14.60 13.71
N PHE A 145 12.12 -14.62 13.11
CA PHE A 145 12.98 -15.81 13.08
C PHE A 145 13.73 -16.05 14.39
N HIS A 146 13.75 -15.08 15.31
CA HIS A 146 14.42 -15.23 16.58
C HIS A 146 13.64 -16.18 17.49
N GLN A 147 14.31 -17.22 17.98
CA GLN A 147 13.72 -18.21 18.88
C GLN A 147 14.02 -17.90 20.35
N GLY A 148 13.20 -18.42 21.26
CA GLY A 148 13.43 -18.31 22.71
C GLY A 148 13.23 -16.90 23.29
N LEU A 149 12.50 -16.03 22.61
CA LEU A 149 12.19 -14.69 23.09
C LEU A 149 11.29 -14.74 24.34
N THR A 150 11.62 -13.94 25.34
CA THR A 150 10.68 -13.64 26.44
C THR A 150 9.48 -12.87 25.89
N ALA A 151 8.34 -12.89 26.60
CA ALA A 151 7.15 -12.13 26.22
C ALA A 151 7.44 -10.63 26.03
N GLN A 152 8.33 -10.06 26.85
CA GLN A 152 8.73 -8.65 26.73
C GLN A 152 9.56 -8.39 25.46
N GLN A 153 10.47 -9.29 25.10
CA GLN A 153 11.26 -9.18 23.87
C GLN A 153 10.37 -9.37 22.63
N ALA A 154 9.47 -10.37 22.63
CA ALA A 154 8.51 -10.58 21.56
C ALA A 154 7.63 -9.32 21.35
N ASN A 155 7.13 -8.73 22.44
CA ASN A 155 6.34 -7.51 22.33
C ASN A 155 7.13 -6.30 21.81
N ARG A 156 8.43 -6.23 22.10
CA ARG A 156 9.30 -5.12 21.68
C ARG A 156 9.78 -5.25 20.24
N LEU A 157 10.18 -6.45 19.83
CA LEU A 157 10.85 -6.69 18.53
C LEU A 157 9.87 -7.07 17.42
N ILE A 158 8.79 -7.77 17.77
CA ILE A 158 7.83 -8.28 16.79
C ILE A 158 6.56 -7.43 16.83
N TRP A 159 5.90 -7.37 17.99
CA TRP A 159 4.59 -6.72 18.11
C TRP A 159 4.62 -5.19 17.91
N ALA A 160 5.56 -4.47 18.54
CA ALA A 160 5.59 -3.01 18.43
C ALA A 160 5.86 -2.54 16.99
N PRO A 161 6.84 -3.09 16.24
CA PRO A 161 6.99 -2.80 14.83
C PRO A 161 5.77 -3.20 13.98
N ASP A 162 5.09 -4.31 14.30
CA ASP A 162 3.84 -4.71 13.65
C ASP A 162 2.76 -3.62 13.75
N VAL A 163 2.50 -3.14 14.97
CA VAL A 163 1.53 -2.08 15.25
C VAL A 163 1.92 -0.78 14.56
N ILE A 164 3.20 -0.39 14.59
CA ILE A 164 3.69 0.81 13.90
C ILE A 164 3.45 0.70 12.39
N GLY A 165 3.77 -0.45 11.79
CA GLY A 165 3.50 -0.73 10.37
C GLY A 165 2.02 -0.61 10.04
N CYS A 166 1.14 -1.23 10.85
CA CYS A 166 -0.31 -1.15 10.70
C CYS A 166 -0.82 0.29 10.76
N VAL A 167 -0.34 1.10 11.73
CA VAL A 167 -0.71 2.52 11.84
C VAL A 167 -0.27 3.29 10.59
N LEU A 168 0.94 3.05 10.08
CA LEU A 168 1.42 3.70 8.85
C LEU A 168 0.58 3.33 7.63
N PHE A 169 0.12 2.07 7.51
CA PHE A 169 -0.80 1.66 6.45
C PHE A 169 -2.18 2.33 6.58
N LEU A 170 -2.71 2.44 7.80
CA LEU A 170 -3.97 3.15 8.06
C LEU A 170 -3.87 4.64 7.68
N VAL A 171 -2.76 5.29 8.04
CA VAL A 171 -2.49 6.69 7.67
C VAL A 171 -2.37 6.82 6.16
N SER A 172 -1.61 5.93 5.51
CA SER A 172 -1.47 5.92 4.05
C SER A 172 -2.81 5.81 3.32
N GLY A 173 -3.67 4.87 3.71
CA GLY A 173 -4.98 4.69 3.09
C GLY A 173 -5.93 5.86 3.37
N HIS A 174 -5.87 6.45 4.56
CA HIS A 174 -6.63 7.66 4.89
C HIS A 174 -6.22 8.82 3.98
N LEU A 175 -4.91 9.06 3.81
CA LEU A 175 -4.39 10.06 2.87
C LEU A 175 -4.79 9.75 1.41
N GLY A 176 -4.89 8.45 1.04
CA GLY A 176 -5.44 8.02 -0.25
C GLY A 176 -6.90 8.45 -0.44
N PHE A 177 -7.73 8.36 0.60
CA PHE A 177 -9.09 8.91 0.55
C PHE A 177 -9.10 10.43 0.45
N VAL A 178 -8.22 11.12 1.19
CA VAL A 178 -8.08 12.58 1.10
C VAL A 178 -7.71 13.01 -0.32
N GLU A 179 -6.80 12.29 -0.98
CA GLU A 179 -6.43 12.54 -2.38
C GLU A 179 -7.64 12.39 -3.32
N ILE A 180 -8.41 11.30 -3.21
CA ILE A 180 -9.55 11.03 -4.10
C ILE A 180 -10.73 11.97 -3.85
N CYS A 181 -10.96 12.31 -2.59
CA CYS A 181 -12.15 13.04 -2.18
C CYS A 181 -11.93 14.56 -2.14
N HIS A 182 -10.68 15.02 -2.13
CA HIS A 182 -10.29 16.43 -1.95
C HIS A 182 -10.85 17.06 -0.66
N ARG A 183 -11.04 16.23 0.37
CA ARG A 183 -11.51 16.62 1.71
C ARG A 183 -10.95 15.66 2.74
N SER A 184 -10.92 16.09 4.00
CA SER A 184 -10.39 15.29 5.12
C SER A 184 -11.20 14.03 5.44
N TRP A 185 -12.43 13.91 4.93
CA TRP A 185 -13.32 12.78 5.21
C TRP A 185 -13.49 11.86 4.00
N PRO A 186 -13.64 10.54 4.18
CA PRO A 186 -13.93 9.61 3.09
C PRO A 186 -15.24 9.93 2.38
N CYS A 187 -15.19 9.99 1.06
CA CYS A 187 -16.35 10.15 0.17
C CYS A 187 -16.77 8.82 -0.38
N TRP A 188 -18.03 8.67 -0.80
CA TRP A 188 -18.45 7.51 -1.56
C TRP A 188 -18.31 7.79 -3.06
N ARG A 189 -17.49 7.00 -3.78
CA ARG A 189 -17.32 7.10 -5.24
C ARG A 189 -17.31 5.71 -5.88
N SER A 190 -18.44 5.00 -5.80
CA SER A 190 -18.58 3.61 -6.30
C SER A 190 -18.22 3.39 -7.77
N ARG A 191 -18.30 4.42 -8.62
CA ARG A 191 -17.91 4.36 -10.04
C ARG A 191 -16.40 4.50 -10.28
N SER A 192 -15.61 4.82 -9.25
CA SER A 192 -14.17 4.99 -9.37
C SER A 192 -13.46 3.71 -8.94
N LEU A 193 -12.81 3.05 -9.90
CA LEU A 193 -11.92 1.92 -9.62
C LEU A 193 -10.85 2.30 -8.59
N GLY A 194 -10.31 3.51 -8.71
CA GLY A 194 -9.32 4.02 -7.79
C GLY A 194 -9.79 4.17 -6.35
N TRP A 195 -11.08 4.48 -6.18
CA TRP A 195 -11.70 4.53 -4.85
C TRP A 195 -11.78 3.13 -4.24
N TRP A 196 -12.17 2.12 -5.03
CA TRP A 196 -12.21 0.73 -4.59
C TRP A 196 -10.82 0.20 -4.20
N VAL A 197 -9.77 0.54 -4.96
CA VAL A 197 -8.39 0.19 -4.59
C VAL A 197 -8.05 0.71 -3.19
N VAL A 198 -8.32 2.00 -2.91
CA VAL A 198 -8.05 2.60 -1.61
C VAL A 198 -8.94 1.98 -0.52
N ALA A 199 -10.22 1.78 -0.79
CA ALA A 199 -11.17 1.25 0.19
C ALA A 199 -10.85 -0.19 0.62
N VAL A 200 -10.55 -1.06 -0.34
CA VAL A 200 -10.19 -2.46 -0.06
C VAL A 200 -8.87 -2.52 0.72
N ASN A 201 -7.86 -1.72 0.33
CA ASN A 201 -6.59 -1.67 1.07
C ASN A 201 -6.74 -1.07 2.47
N GLN A 202 -7.58 -0.05 2.65
CA GLN A 202 -7.89 0.52 3.96
C GLN A 202 -8.54 -0.53 4.86
N PHE A 203 -9.53 -1.26 4.34
CA PHE A 203 -10.19 -2.33 5.08
C PHE A 203 -9.20 -3.43 5.47
N GLY A 204 -8.33 -3.84 4.53
CA GLY A 204 -7.23 -4.76 4.83
C GLY A 204 -6.31 -4.26 5.93
N SER A 205 -5.96 -2.97 5.93
CA SER A 205 -5.12 -2.35 6.97
C SER A 205 -5.79 -2.36 8.35
N VAL A 206 -7.12 -2.19 8.42
CA VAL A 206 -7.89 -2.32 9.67
C VAL A 206 -7.84 -3.75 10.18
N LEU A 207 -8.01 -4.75 9.31
CA LEU A 207 -7.92 -6.15 9.69
C LEU A 207 -6.51 -6.53 10.18
N PHE A 208 -5.45 -6.03 9.54
CA PHE A 208 -4.08 -6.19 10.05
C PHE A 208 -3.89 -5.54 11.42
N MET A 209 -4.47 -4.37 11.66
CA MET A 209 -4.44 -3.75 12.99
C MET A 209 -5.16 -4.60 14.04
N VAL A 210 -6.32 -5.18 13.70
CA VAL A 210 -7.02 -6.14 14.58
C VAL A 210 -6.14 -7.36 14.86
N SER A 211 -5.44 -7.86 13.84
CA SER A 211 -4.49 -8.96 13.99
C SER A 211 -3.35 -8.61 14.95
N ALA A 212 -2.70 -7.46 14.76
CA ALA A 212 -1.61 -6.99 15.60
C ALA A 212 -2.05 -6.85 17.08
N VAL A 213 -3.25 -6.32 17.33
CA VAL A 213 -3.79 -6.24 18.70
C VAL A 213 -4.02 -7.62 19.29
N ALA A 214 -4.57 -8.56 18.53
CA ALA A 214 -4.78 -9.94 18.97
C ALA A 214 -3.48 -10.75 19.15
N ALA A 215 -2.40 -10.34 18.47
CA ALA A 215 -1.07 -10.92 18.55
C ALA A 215 -0.22 -10.38 19.73
N PHE A 216 -0.79 -9.53 20.59
CA PHE A 216 -0.08 -9.11 21.81
C PHE A 216 0.21 -10.31 22.71
N THR A 217 1.46 -10.43 23.19
CA THR A 217 1.85 -11.52 24.11
C THR A 217 1.66 -11.07 25.55
N ARG A 218 0.83 -11.76 26.32
CA ARG A 218 0.56 -11.40 27.72
C ARG A 218 1.80 -11.69 28.58
N PRO A 219 2.44 -10.68 29.22
CA PRO A 219 3.66 -10.90 30.00
C PRO A 219 3.49 -11.90 31.15
N ALA A 220 2.31 -11.93 31.77
CA ALA A 220 2.01 -12.80 32.89
C ALA A 220 1.88 -14.30 32.51
N THR A 221 1.54 -14.62 31.26
CA THR A 221 1.26 -16.02 30.84
C THR A 221 2.13 -16.50 29.68
N GLY A 222 2.83 -15.59 28.99
CA GLY A 222 3.57 -15.90 27.77
C GLY A 222 2.71 -16.26 26.56
N SER A 223 1.37 -16.23 26.69
CA SER A 223 0.44 -16.58 25.62
C SER A 223 -0.09 -15.36 24.87
N LEU A 224 -0.34 -15.53 23.56
CA LEU A 224 -1.00 -14.53 22.72
C LEU A 224 -2.43 -14.25 23.22
N VAL A 225 -2.91 -13.01 23.06
CA VAL A 225 -4.27 -12.60 23.45
C VAL A 225 -5.32 -13.41 22.67
N GLY A 226 -5.14 -13.56 21.35
CA GLY A 226 -6.09 -14.25 20.49
C GLY A 226 -5.41 -14.79 19.22
N PRO A 227 -4.66 -15.90 19.30
CA PRO A 227 -3.90 -16.42 18.15
C PRO A 227 -4.78 -16.72 16.94
N GLY A 228 -5.97 -17.29 17.15
CA GLY A 228 -6.92 -17.55 16.05
C GLY A 228 -7.47 -16.26 15.43
N ILE A 229 -7.73 -15.22 16.23
CA ILE A 229 -8.17 -13.91 15.72
C ILE A 229 -7.06 -13.28 14.89
N ALA A 230 -5.81 -13.34 15.39
CA ALA A 230 -4.65 -12.84 14.66
C ALA A 230 -4.52 -13.50 13.28
N ASN A 231 -4.53 -14.84 13.23
CA ASN A 231 -4.40 -15.56 11.97
C ASN A 231 -5.54 -15.26 10.98
N TRP A 232 -6.79 -15.29 11.41
CA TRP A 232 -7.93 -15.02 10.53
C TRP A 232 -7.97 -13.57 10.04
N ALA A 233 -7.64 -12.61 10.91
CA ALA A 233 -7.57 -11.21 10.55
C ALA A 233 -6.40 -10.92 9.58
N THR A 234 -5.23 -11.54 9.80
CA THR A 234 -4.12 -11.49 8.85
C THR A 234 -4.52 -12.09 7.50
N LEU A 235 -5.16 -13.26 7.48
CA LEU A 235 -5.61 -13.91 6.25
C LEU A 235 -6.58 -13.01 5.48
N ALA A 236 -7.63 -12.51 6.13
CA ALA A 236 -8.62 -11.66 5.49
C ALA A 236 -8.02 -10.32 5.02
N GLY A 237 -7.14 -9.71 5.83
CA GLY A 237 -6.42 -8.49 5.45
C GLY A 237 -5.51 -8.70 4.24
N ALA A 238 -4.80 -9.82 4.20
CA ALA A 238 -3.88 -10.17 3.11
C ALA A 238 -4.62 -10.38 1.78
N LEU A 239 -5.79 -11.05 1.84
CA LEU A 239 -6.68 -11.17 0.69
C LEU A 239 -7.18 -9.82 0.21
N CYS A 240 -7.46 -8.88 1.11
CA CYS A 240 -7.82 -7.51 0.73
C CYS A 240 -6.69 -6.83 -0.05
N PHE A 241 -5.44 -6.87 0.43
CA PHE A 241 -4.32 -6.29 -0.31
C PHE A 241 -4.09 -6.94 -1.67
N SER A 242 -4.25 -8.27 -1.75
CA SER A 242 -4.16 -8.97 -3.03
C SER A 242 -5.26 -8.51 -4.00
N ALA A 243 -6.52 -8.43 -3.53
CA ALA A 243 -7.63 -7.90 -4.30
C ALA A 243 -7.43 -6.44 -4.72
N GLY A 244 -6.89 -5.59 -3.83
CA GLY A 244 -6.52 -4.21 -4.13
C GLY A 244 -5.46 -4.13 -5.25
N GLY A 245 -4.48 -5.03 -5.23
CA GLY A 245 -3.51 -5.20 -6.31
C GLY A 245 -4.16 -5.59 -7.65
N VAL A 246 -5.09 -6.55 -7.63
CA VAL A 246 -5.86 -6.94 -8.83
C VAL A 246 -6.65 -5.76 -9.38
N LEU A 247 -7.36 -5.03 -8.53
CA LEU A 247 -8.11 -3.83 -8.92
C LEU A 247 -7.17 -2.76 -9.51
N GLN A 248 -5.99 -2.55 -8.92
CA GLN A 248 -5.00 -1.60 -9.42
C GLN A 248 -4.45 -2.03 -10.79
N ALA A 249 -4.33 -3.32 -11.08
CA ALA A 249 -3.87 -3.81 -12.38
C ALA A 249 -4.82 -3.44 -13.54
N PHE A 250 -6.11 -3.23 -13.26
CA PHE A 250 -7.10 -2.73 -14.22
C PHE A 250 -7.11 -1.20 -14.35
N GLU A 251 -6.44 -0.48 -13.45
CA GLU A 251 -6.30 0.97 -13.51
C GLU A 251 -5.17 1.37 -14.47
N ARG A 252 -5.47 1.35 -15.78
CA ARG A 252 -4.50 1.58 -16.86
C ARG A 252 -4.72 2.93 -17.58
N PRO A 253 -3.66 3.54 -18.14
CA PRO A 253 -3.75 4.63 -19.12
C PRO A 253 -4.33 4.20 -20.46
#